data_AF-A0A378YMC6-F1
#
_entry.id   AF-A0A378YMC6-F1
#
_cell.length_a   1.000
_cell.length_b   1.000
_cell.length_c   1.000
_cell.angle_alpha   90.00
_cell.angle_beta   90.00
_cell.angle_gamma   90.00
#
_symmetry.space_group_name_H-M   'P 1'
#
loop_
_entity.id
_entity.type
_entity.pdbx_description
1 polymer ?
#
loop_
_entity_poly.entity_id
_entity_poly.type
_entity_poly.pdbx_seq_one_letter_code
_entity_poly.pdbx_strand_id
1 'polypeptide(L)' 'MTTARSNSYPDPVIGFADARAAEKAALLERNALAAKTVAVHARSAAECTELLAMLGLDLADLK' A
#
# COMPACT_ATOMS: atom_id res chain seq x y z
N MET A 1 -30.68 -40.10 -9.89
CA MET A 1 -29.56 -39.55 -9.09
C MET A 1 -29.33 -38.11 -9.56
N THR A 2 -29.76 -37.12 -8.80
CA THR A 2 -29.61 -35.70 -9.17
C THR A 2 -28.45 -35.11 -8.37
N THR A 3 -27.29 -34.94 -9.00
CA THR A 3 -26.17 -34.24 -8.39
C THR A 3 -26.49 -32.75 -8.36
N ALA A 4 -26.78 -32.22 -7.17
CA ALA A 4 -26.83 -30.80 -6.92
C ALA A 4 -25.40 -30.24 -7.02
N ARG A 5 -25.08 -29.59 -8.14
CA ARG A 5 -23.82 -28.88 -8.32
C ARG A 5 -23.94 -27.54 -7.61
N SER A 6 -23.49 -27.49 -6.35
CA SER A 6 -23.34 -26.24 -5.62
C SER A 6 -22.40 -25.31 -6.39
N ASN A 7 -22.96 -24.21 -6.89
CA ASN A 7 -22.24 -23.21 -7.64
C ASN A 7 -21.58 -22.24 -6.64
N SER A 8 -20.39 -22.60 -6.16
CA SER A 8 -19.55 -21.73 -5.32
C SER A 8 -18.99 -20.59 -6.18
N TYR A 9 -19.82 -19.63 -6.57
CA TYR A 9 -19.30 -18.38 -7.11
C TYR A 9 -18.69 -17.61 -5.95
N PRO A 10 -17.38 -17.30 -5.97
CA PRO A 10 -16.80 -16.45 -4.96
C PRO A 10 -17.55 -15.12 -5.01
N ASP A 11 -17.97 -14.66 -3.84
CA ASP A 11 -18.66 -13.40 -3.70
C ASP A 11 -17.76 -12.27 -4.26
N PRO A 12 -18.23 -11.50 -5.25
CA PRO A 12 -17.41 -10.49 -5.92
C PRO A 12 -16.98 -9.35 -4.98
N VAL A 13 -17.66 -9.16 -3.84
CA VAL A 13 -17.31 -8.15 -2.84
C VAL A 13 -16.05 -8.57 -2.07
N ILE A 14 -15.90 -9.86 -1.76
CA ILE A 14 -14.68 -10.38 -1.12
C ILE A 14 -13.47 -10.20 -2.06
N GLY A 15 -13.61 -10.55 -3.33
CA GLY A 15 -12.53 -10.37 -4.31
C GLY A 15 -12.08 -8.92 -4.49
N PHE A 16 -13.02 -7.97 -4.41
CA PHE A 16 -12.69 -6.53 -4.47
C PHE A 16 -12.00 -6.03 -3.19
N ALA A 17 -12.44 -6.52 -2.02
CA ALA A 17 -11.82 -6.17 -0.75
C ALA A 17 -10.35 -6.64 -0.70
N ASP A 18 -10.08 -7.87 -1.15
CA ASP A 18 -8.73 -8.42 -1.23
C ASP A 18 -7.86 -7.65 -2.22
N ALA A 19 -8.38 -7.33 -3.41
CA ALA A 19 -7.67 -6.52 -4.41
C ALA A 19 -7.31 -5.13 -3.87
N ARG A 20 -8.22 -4.47 -3.15
CA ARG A 20 -7.98 -3.17 -2.53
C ARG A 20 -6.98 -3.23 -1.39
N ALA A 21 -6.98 -4.32 -0.61
CA ALA A 21 -5.99 -4.55 0.43
C ALA A 21 -4.59 -4.74 -0.18
N ALA A 22 -4.49 -5.51 -1.26
CA ALA A 22 -3.23 -5.70 -1.99
C ALA A 22 -2.72 -4.40 -2.61
N GLU A 23 -3.60 -3.57 -3.19
CA GLU A 23 -3.25 -2.25 -3.72
C GLU A 23 -2.68 -1.34 -2.63
N LYS A 24 -3.33 -1.29 -1.46
CA LYS A 24 -2.85 -0.51 -0.31
C LYS A 24 -1.49 -1.00 0.17
N ALA A 25 -1.28 -2.32 0.26
CA ALA A 25 0.01 -2.88 0.65
C ALA A 25 1.12 -2.48 -0.34
N ALA A 26 0.87 -2.61 -1.64
CA ALA A 26 1.82 -2.19 -2.67
C ALA A 26 2.10 -0.68 -2.64
N LEU A 27 1.11 0.15 -2.33
CA LEU A 27 1.30 1.58 -2.15
C LEU A 27 2.20 1.88 -0.94
N LEU A 28 1.97 1.23 0.20
CA LEU A 28 2.80 1.38 1.39
C LEU A 28 4.25 0.96 1.13
N GLU A 29 4.46 -0.16 0.43
CA GLU A 29 5.81 -0.60 0.04
C GLU A 29 6.52 0.43 -0.85
N ARG A 30 5.82 0.99 -1.84
CA ARG A 30 6.38 2.03 -2.72
C ARG A 30 6.69 3.32 -1.97
N ASN A 31 5.79 3.72 -1.07
CA ASN A 31 6.00 4.88 -0.20
C ASN A 31 7.22 4.68 0.71
N ALA A 32 7.39 3.46 1.24
CA ALA A 32 8.54 3.12 2.06
C ALA A 32 9.87 3.23 1.29
N LEU A 33 9.90 2.75 0.04
CA LEU A 33 11.07 2.89 -0.83
C LEU A 33 11.34 4.36 -1.18
N ALA A 34 10.32 5.13 -1.52
CA ALA A 34 10.45 6.55 -1.84
C ALA A 34 11.05 7.32 -0.65
N ALA A 35 10.54 7.09 0.56
CA ALA A 35 11.07 7.76 1.75
C ALA A 35 12.53 7.39 2.05
N LYS A 36 12.90 6.11 1.86
CA LYS A 36 14.30 5.66 1.97
C LYS A 36 15.19 6.38 0.97
N THR A 37 14.74 6.52 -0.29
CA THR A 37 15.48 7.28 -1.32
C THR A 37 15.65 8.74 -0.91
N VAL A 38 14.60 9.40 -0.42
CA VAL A 38 14.69 10.78 0.08
C VAL A 38 15.70 10.88 1.22
N ALA A 39 15.66 9.97 2.19
CA ALA A 39 16.59 9.98 3.32
C ALA A 39 18.06 9.81 2.91
N VAL A 40 18.35 9.05 1.85
CA VAL A 40 19.70 8.88 1.30
C VAL A 40 20.22 10.15 0.63
N HIS A 41 19.33 10.94 0.02
CA HIS A 41 19.72 12.13 -0.75
C HIS A 41 19.57 13.45 0.02
N ALA A 42 18.85 13.46 1.14
CA ALA A 42 18.73 14.63 2.00
C ALA A 42 20.07 14.93 2.70
N ARG A 43 20.40 16.22 2.81
CA ARG A 43 21.61 16.73 3.46
C ARG A 43 21.43 16.94 4.95
N SER A 44 20.18 16.97 5.44
CA SER A 44 19.86 17.07 6.86
C SER A 44 18.53 16.39 7.19
N ALA A 45 18.32 16.10 8.47
CA ALA A 45 17.05 15.55 8.94
C ALA A 45 15.86 16.50 8.68
N ALA A 46 16.06 17.82 8.82
CA ALA A 46 15.04 18.82 8.55
C ALA A 46 14.67 18.87 7.05
N GLU A 47 15.66 18.87 6.17
CA GLU A 47 15.44 18.81 4.72
C GLU A 47 14.72 17.51 4.32
N CYS A 48 15.07 16.38 4.94
CA CYS A 48 14.39 15.11 4.71
C CYS A 48 12.90 15.20 5.06
N THR A 49 12.56 15.76 6.24
CA THR A 49 11.16 15.91 6.66
C THR A 49 10.36 16.84 5.76
N GLU A 50 10.95 17.94 5.28
CA GLU A 50 10.30 18.84 4.34
C GLU A 50 10.03 18.16 2.99
N LEU A 51 11.02 17.44 2.46
CA LEU A 51 10.88 16.71 1.20
C LEU A 51 9.83 15.59 1.28
N LEU A 52 9.77 14.86 2.39
CA LEU A 52 8.74 13.85 2.63
C LEU A 52 7.34 14.49 2.69
N ALA A 53 7.19 15.61 3.39
CA ALA A 53 5.92 16.33 3.47
C ALA A 53 5.47 16.85 2.09
N MET A 54 6.38 17.35 1.25
CA MET A 54 6.08 17.77 -0.12
C MET A 54 5.59 16.62 -1.00
N LEU A 55 6.07 15.40 -0.75
CA LEU A 55 5.65 14.19 -1.46
C LEU A 55 4.39 13.55 -0.88
N GLY A 56 3.83 14.11 0.21
CA GLY A 56 2.71 13.52 0.93
C GLY A 56 3.05 12.18 1.59
N LEU A 57 4.34 11.95 1.88
CA LEU A 57 4.81 10.75 2.55
C LEU A 57 4.89 11.04 4.06
N ASP A 58 3.97 10.48 4.84
CA ASP A 58 4.06 10.52 6.29
C ASP A 58 4.95 9.38 6.79
N LEU A 59 5.87 9.71 7.70
CA LEU A 59 6.66 8.70 8.43
C LEU A 59 5.77 7.82 9.31
N ALA A 60 4.59 8.31 9.71
CA ALA A 60 3.61 7.51 10.47
C ALA A 60 3.00 6.37 9.64
N ASP A 61 2.87 6.54 8.32
CA ASP A 61 2.33 5.53 7.41
C ASP A 61 3.37 4.47 7.02
N LEU A 62 4.65 4.70 7.35
CA LEU A 62 5.78 3.84 7.02
C LEU A 62 6.10 2.77 8.08
N LYS A 63 5.24 2.62 9.09
CA LYS A 63 5.48 1.87 10.33
C LYS A 63 5.36 0.35 10.17
#